data_AF-A0A847ZVV4-F1
#
_entry.id   AF-A0A847ZVV4-F1
#
_cell.length_a   1.000
_cell.length_b   1.000
_cell.length_c   1.000
_cell.angle_alpha   90.00
_cell.angle_beta   90.00
_cell.angle_gamma   90.00
#
_symmetry.space_group_name_H-M   'P 1'
#
loop_
_entity.id
_entity.type
_entity.pdbx_description
1 polymer ?
#
loop_
_entity_poly.entity_id
_entity_poly.type
_entity_poly.pdbx_seq_one_letter_code
_entity_poly.pdbx_strand_id
1 'polypeptide(L)' 'MKPPSIIPVIGLAIINGMFSPLLALVFALQGLWYPFFLPSAISLVFALSSLLLSTLYLMVSGLPAAMYERLAGNGT' A
#
# COMPACT_ATOMS: atom_id res chain seq x y z
N MET A 1 20.75 16.41 12.31
CA MET A 1 19.46 15.67 12.29
C MET A 1 19.71 14.37 11.52
N LYS A 2 19.51 13.19 12.12
CA LYS A 2 19.69 11.92 11.42
C LYS A 2 18.53 11.76 10.43
N PRO A 3 18.77 11.49 9.14
CA PRO A 3 17.67 11.31 8.19
C PRO A 3 16.76 10.18 8.70
N PRO A 4 15.43 10.35 8.63
CA PRO A 4 14.50 9.29 9.03
C PRO A 4 14.76 8.05 8.18
N SER A 5 14.89 6.90 8.83
CA SER A 5 15.08 5.64 8.11
C SER A 5 13.78 5.25 7.43
N ILE A 6 13.82 4.98 6.12
CA ILE A 6 12.67 4.52 5.32
C ILE A 6 12.28 3.07 5.63
N ILE A 7 13.22 2.29 6.18
CA ILE A 7 13.06 0.86 6.46
C ILE A 7 11.85 0.56 7.36
N PRO A 8 11.63 1.24 8.50
CA PRO A 8 10.44 1.01 9.31
C PRO A 8 9.12 1.32 8.58
N VAL A 9 9.09 2.34 7.72
CA VAL A 9 7.89 2.69 6.94
C VAL A 9 7.54 1.57 5.98
N ILE A 10 8.54 1.02 5.29
CA ILE A 10 8.38 -0.11 4.37
C ILE A 10 7.91 -1.35 5.13
N GLY A 11 8.55 -1.68 6.25
CA GLY A 11 8.16 -2.83 7.08
C GLY A 11 6.72 -2.73 7.58
N LEU A 12 6.32 -1.55 8.06
CA LEU A 12 4.94 -1.30 8.49
C LEU A 12 3.95 -1.43 7.34
N ALA A 13 4.26 -0.92 6.15
CA ALA A 13 3.37 -1.03 5.00
C ALA A 13 3.22 -2.48 4.52
N ILE A 14 4.26 -3.31 4.61
CA ILE A 14 4.17 -4.75 4.30
C ILE A 14 3.27 -5.46 5.31
N ILE A 15 3.48 -5.23 6.61
CA ILE A 15 2.68 -5.84 7.67
C ILE A 15 1.20 -5.44 7.51
N ASN A 16 0.93 -4.16 7.25
CA ASN A 16 -0.43 -3.68 7.00
C ASN A 16 -1.01 -4.26 5.71
N GLY A 17 -0.24 -4.36 4.62
CA GLY A 17 -0.71 -4.98 3.38
C GLY A 17 -1.06 -6.47 3.53
N MET A 18 -0.40 -7.19 4.44
CA MET A 18 -0.57 -8.64 4.60
C MET A 18 -1.63 -9.02 5.64
N PHE A 19 -1.80 -8.21 6.69
CA PHE A 19 -2.72 -8.51 7.80
C PHE A 19 -3.91 -7.56 7.93
N SER A 20 -4.10 -6.62 7.00
CA SER A 20 -5.24 -5.68 7.07
C SER A 20 -6.57 -6.35 6.69
N PRO A 21 -7.68 -6.01 7.37
CA PRO A 21 -9.03 -6.41 6.96
C PRO A 21 -9.39 -5.98 5.54
N LEU A 22 -8.78 -4.91 5.04
CA LEU A 22 -8.99 -4.43 3.66
C LEU A 22 -8.48 -5.44 2.62
N LEU A 23 -7.60 -6.37 3.00
CA LEU A 23 -7.13 -7.42 2.11
C LEU A 23 -8.28 -8.30 1.61
N ALA A 24 -9.22 -8.64 2.50
CA ALA A 24 -10.41 -9.41 2.13
C ALA A 24 -11.28 -8.67 1.11
N LEU A 25 -11.36 -7.34 1.23
CA LEU A 25 -12.08 -6.49 0.29
C LEU A 25 -11.39 -6.44 -1.08
N VAL A 26 -10.07 -6.25 -1.13
CA VAL A 26 -9.31 -6.26 -2.39
C VAL A 26 -9.38 -7.62 -3.07
N PHE A 27 -9.31 -8.70 -2.30
CA PHE A 27 -9.44 -10.06 -2.80
C PHE A 27 -10.84 -10.34 -3.36
N ALA A 28 -11.90 -9.86 -2.70
CA ALA A 28 -13.27 -9.97 -3.21
C ALA A 28 -13.47 -9.18 -4.50
N LEU A 29 -12.78 -8.04 -4.64
CA LEU A 29 -12.78 -7.19 -5.84
C LEU A 29 -11.85 -7.71 -6.96
N GLN A 30 -11.36 -8.95 -6.89
CA GLN A 30 -10.47 -9.51 -7.92
C GLN A 30 -11.02 -9.32 -9.35
N GLY A 31 -12.33 -9.38 -9.57
CA GLY A 31 -12.91 -9.20 -10.90
C GLY A 31 -12.67 -7.82 -11.53
N LEU A 32 -12.30 -6.81 -10.73
CA LEU A 32 -12.07 -5.44 -11.19
C LEU A 32 -10.61 -5.20 -11.63
N TRP A 33 -9.66 -5.74 -10.89
CA TRP A 33 -8.23 -5.42 -11.06
C TRP A 33 -7.40 -6.62 -11.51
N TYR A 34 -7.89 -7.85 -11.31
CA TYR A 34 -7.14 -9.05 -11.64
C TYR A 34 -7.09 -9.26 -13.16
N PRO A 35 -5.89 -9.39 -13.74
CA PRO A 35 -5.74 -9.56 -15.18
C PRO A 35 -6.23 -10.94 -15.66
N PHE A 36 -6.88 -10.94 -16.83
CA PHE A 36 -7.48 -12.14 -17.42
C PHE A 36 -6.47 -13.21 -17.88
N PHE A 37 -5.19 -12.86 -18.03
CA PHE A 37 -4.16 -13.76 -18.53
C PHE A 37 -3.45 -14.55 -17.42
N LEU A 38 -3.63 -14.19 -16.15
CA LEU A 38 -3.00 -14.91 -15.04
C LEU A 38 -3.90 -16.07 -14.54
N PRO A 39 -3.30 -17.17 -14.06
CA PRO A 39 -4.05 -18.28 -13.49
C PRO A 39 -4.74 -17.89 -12.19
N SER A 40 -6.05 -18.16 -12.07
CA SER A 40 -6.88 -17.88 -10.88
C SER A 40 -6.57 -18.77 -9.66
N ALA A 41 -5.29 -18.94 -9.34
CA ALA A 41 -4.83 -19.60 -8.14
C ALA A 41 -5.04 -18.70 -6.92
N ILE A 42 -5.73 -19.21 -5.90
CA ILE A 42 -6.07 -18.46 -4.67
C ILE A 42 -4.83 -17.84 -4.03
N SER A 43 -3.72 -18.59 -3.93
CA SER A 43 -2.46 -18.12 -3.35
C SER A 43 -1.88 -16.92 -4.11
N LEU A 44 -2.02 -16.88 -5.43
CA LEU A 44 -1.51 -15.81 -6.27
C LEU A 44 -2.36 -14.54 -6.13
N VAL A 45 -3.69 -14.69 -6.18
CA VAL A 45 -4.61 -13.55 -5.97
C VAL A 45 -4.40 -12.95 -4.59
N PHE A 46 -4.19 -13.78 -3.56
CA PHE A 46 -3.89 -13.32 -2.21
C PHE A 46 -2.58 -12.54 -2.12
N ALA A 47 -1.49 -13.07 -2.71
CA ALA A 47 -0.20 -12.41 -2.75
C ALA A 47 -0.25 -11.05 -3.48
N LEU A 48 -0.92 -10.99 -4.63
CA LEU A 48 -1.09 -9.76 -5.40
C LEU A 48 -1.98 -8.74 -4.67
N SER A 49 -3.04 -9.20 -4.01
CA SER A 49 -3.89 -8.35 -3.17
C SER A 49 -3.08 -7.72 -2.03
N SER A 50 -2.23 -8.51 -1.38
CA SER A 50 -1.35 -8.03 -0.30
C SER A 50 -0.30 -7.03 -0.79
N LEU A 51 0.27 -7.29 -1.95
CA LEU A 51 1.23 -6.39 -2.59
C LEU A 51 0.59 -5.05 -2.98
N LEU A 52 -0.60 -5.08 -3.59
CA LEU A 52 -1.38 -3.88 -3.92
C LEU A 52 -1.66 -3.07 -2.66
N LEU A 53 -2.14 -3.72 -1.62
CA LEU A 53 -2.51 -3.05 -0.38
C LEU A 53 -1.27 -2.46 0.34
N SER A 54 -0.16 -3.19 0.35
CA SER A 54 1.12 -2.70 0.88
C SER A 54 1.58 -1.44 0.14
N THR A 55 1.48 -1.45 -1.18
CA THR A 55 1.84 -0.30 -2.03
C THR A 55 0.92 0.90 -1.77
N LEU A 56 -0.38 0.66 -1.57
CA LEU A 56 -1.32 1.71 -1.19
C LEU A 56 -0.99 2.31 0.18
N TYR A 57 -0.68 1.49 1.19
CA TYR A 57 -0.26 1.98 2.50
C TYR A 57 1.04 2.79 2.40
N LEU A 58 1.99 2.40 1.54
CA LEU A 58 3.18 3.21 1.27
C LEU A 58 2.80 4.58 0.68
N MET A 59 1.94 4.64 -0.33
CA MET A 59 1.51 5.91 -0.92
C MET A 59 0.80 6.80 0.10
N VAL A 60 -0.11 6.21 0.90
CA VAL A 60 -0.85 6.92 1.95
C VAL A 60 0.10 7.40 3.05
N SER A 61 1.17 6.67 3.36
CA SER A 61 2.17 7.10 4.35
C SER A 61 2.90 8.39 3.96
N GLY A 62 2.99 8.70 2.66
CA GLY A 62 3.56 9.95 2.16
C GLY A 62 2.60 11.14 2.21
N LEU A 63 1.30 10.90 2.37
CA LEU A 63 0.28 11.95 2.34
C LEU A 63 0.46 13.00 3.47
N PRO A 64 0.73 12.63 4.74
CA PRO A 64 0.94 13.61 5.80
C PRO A 64 2.11 14.55 5.53
N ALA A 65 3.20 14.04 4.91
CA ALA A 65 4.34 14.86 4.55
C ALA A 65 3.97 15.89 3.47
N ALA A 66 3.32 15.43 2.39
CA ALA A 66 2.85 16.32 1.32
C ALA A 66 1.85 17.38 1.83
N MET A 67 0.97 17.02 2.76
CA MET A 67 0.06 17.97 3.39
C MET A 67 0.79 18.97 4.29
N TYR A 68 1.75 18.49 5.09
CA TYR A 68 2.56 19.36 5.94
C TYR A 68 3.34 20.39 5.12
N GLU A 69 4.01 19.96 4.04
CA GLU A 69 4.74 20.86 3.15
C GLU A 69 3.83 21.93 2.53
N ARG A 70 2.61 21.55 2.16
CA ARG A 70 1.62 22.47 1.59
C ARG A 70 1.02 23.43 2.62
N LEU A 71 0.82 23.01 3.86
CA LEU A 71 0.30 23.85 4.95
C LEU A 71 1.37 24.75 5.56
N ALA A 72 2.62 24.27 5.66
CA ALA A 72 3.74 25.01 6.22
C ALA A 72 4.26 26.14 5.29
N GLY A 73 3.65 26.33 4.13
CA GLY A 73 3.94 27.45 3.23
C GLY A 73 5.17 27.25 2.33
N ASN A 74 5.78 26.07 2.30
CA ASN A 74 6.88 25.75 1.38
C ASN A 74 6.41 25.51 -0.08
N GLY A 75 5.27 26.09 -0.45
CA GLY A 75 4.64 26.01 -1.77
C GLY A 75 4.98 27.17 -2.70
N THR A 76 6.12 27.83 -2.52
CA THR A 76 6.75 28.75 -3.48
C THR A 76 8.21 28.36 -3.68
#